data_AF-A0A171BRK3-F1
#
_entry.id   AF-A0A171BRK3-F1
#
_cell.length_a   1.000
_cell.length_b   1.000
_cell.length_c   1.000
_cell.angle_alpha   90.00
_cell.angle_beta   90.00
_cell.angle_gamma   90.00
#
_symmetry.space_group_name_H-M   'P 1'
#
loop_
_entity.id
_entity.type
_entity.pdbx_description
1 polymer ?
#
loop_
_entity_poly.entity_id
_entity_poly.type
_entity_poly.pdbx_seq_one_letter_code
_entity_poly.pdbx_strand_id
1 'polypeptide(L)'
;MLVLGVSWLLLAPVCLWLLFRGRAWARVAAVLALAVLEAATVWLDAGIPSRAPAARPPVPRTAVPELSRPASVSSASSAYSASPRPAAPMPSQPGATTSPRPMAPAPTRSETVIAHPAPCSASPLVPEEARLITRGGALRAVALSWTAAADGCDTATVVVRRRGGTLQVWLHGGTAVPDHPAGARTLPVNVAGGTASTRVRLVPPLPGGTDLTAVDGRTGRPIALR
;
A
#
# COMPACT_ATOMS: atom_id res chain seq x y z
N MET A 1 -35.64 -10.12 26.92
CA MET A 1 -34.63 -10.87 26.13
C MET A 1 -34.79 -10.66 24.63
N LEU A 2 -35.98 -10.87 24.03
CA LEU A 2 -36.21 -10.63 22.59
C LEU A 2 -35.88 -9.20 22.13
N VAL A 3 -36.29 -8.17 22.89
CA VAL A 3 -36.03 -6.76 22.54
C VAL A 3 -34.53 -6.43 22.53
N LEU A 4 -33.75 -7.07 23.42
CA LEU A 4 -32.30 -6.86 23.49
C LEU A 4 -31.60 -7.50 22.29
N GLY A 5 -32.01 -8.72 21.91
CA GLY A 5 -31.47 -9.40 20.74
C GLY A 5 -31.78 -8.66 19.43
N VAL A 6 -33.01 -8.16 19.27
CA VAL A 6 -33.42 -7.44 18.06
C VAL A 6 -32.72 -6.08 17.96
N SER A 7 -32.56 -5.35 19.07
CA SER A 7 -31.77 -4.11 19.09
C SER A 7 -30.32 -4.36 18.70
N TRP A 8 -29.70 -5.44 19.16
CA TRP A 8 -28.33 -5.80 18.78
C TRP A 8 -28.20 -6.13 17.29
N LEU A 9 -29.18 -6.87 16.76
CA LEU A 9 -29.20 -7.30 15.35
C LEU A 9 -29.35 -6.13 14.37
N LEU A 10 -30.02 -5.05 14.79
CA LEU A 10 -30.19 -3.83 14.00
C LEU A 10 -29.04 -2.84 14.19
N LEU A 11 -28.50 -2.72 15.41
CA LEU A 11 -27.47 -1.73 15.73
C LEU A 11 -26.12 -2.07 15.09
N ALA A 12 -25.72 -3.34 15.08
CA ALA A 12 -24.45 -3.78 14.50
C ALA A 12 -24.29 -3.44 13.00
N PRO A 13 -25.24 -3.77 12.10
CA PRO A 13 -25.12 -3.44 10.69
C PRO A 13 -25.21 -1.92 10.43
N VAL A 14 -26.00 -1.18 11.21
CA VAL A 14 -26.09 0.29 11.09
C VAL A 14 -24.78 0.95 11.52
N CYS A 15 -24.16 0.50 12.62
CA CYS A 15 -22.84 0.96 13.05
C CYS A 15 -21.75 0.66 12.01
N LEU A 16 -21.73 -0.56 11.46
CA LEU A 16 -20.79 -0.95 10.41
C LEU A 16 -20.98 -0.09 9.15
N TRP A 17 -22.23 0.17 8.77
CA TRP A 17 -22.56 1.00 7.61
C TRP A 17 -22.13 2.47 7.79
N LEU A 18 -22.37 3.06 8.97
CA LEU A 18 -21.91 4.41 9.30
C LEU A 18 -20.39 4.53 9.33
N LEU A 19 -19.69 3.48 9.75
CA LEU A 19 -18.23 3.45 9.82
C LEU A 19 -17.60 3.45 8.41
N PHE A 20 -18.20 2.70 7.47
CA PHE A 20 -17.74 2.64 6.08
C PHE A 20 -18.14 3.87 5.25
N ARG A 21 -19.30 4.50 5.52
CA ARG A 21 -19.89 5.52 4.62
C ARG A 21 -20.02 6.93 5.21
N GLY A 22 -19.82 7.14 6.51
CA GLY A 22 -20.05 8.42 7.19
C GLY A 22 -18.87 9.40 7.25
N ARG A 23 -19.18 10.71 7.35
CA ARG A 23 -18.23 11.81 7.69
C ARG A 23 -17.53 11.52 9.02
N ALA A 24 -16.34 12.08 9.23
CA ALA A 24 -15.48 11.79 10.40
C ALA A 24 -16.22 11.86 11.76
N TRP A 25 -17.14 12.81 11.93
CA TRP A 25 -17.95 12.95 13.15
C TRP A 25 -18.95 11.81 13.38
N ALA A 26 -19.49 11.20 12.32
CA ALA A 26 -20.35 10.02 12.44
C ALA A 26 -19.58 8.78 12.92
N ARG A 27 -18.27 8.71 12.62
CA ARG A 27 -17.39 7.64 13.11
C ARG A 27 -17.13 7.79 14.61
N VAL A 28 -16.91 9.02 15.08
CA VAL A 28 -16.73 9.31 16.52
C VAL A 28 -18.00 8.97 17.29
N ALA A 29 -19.18 9.35 16.79
CA ALA A 29 -20.46 9.01 17.42
C ALA A 29 -20.68 7.49 17.49
N ALA A 30 -20.34 6.74 16.44
CA ALA A 30 -20.45 5.28 16.42
C ALA A 30 -19.52 4.62 17.46
N VAL A 31 -18.26 5.08 17.58
CA VAL A 31 -17.32 4.56 18.58
C VAL A 31 -17.81 4.89 20.00
N LEU A 32 -18.33 6.09 20.22
CA LEU A 32 -18.86 6.50 21.52
C LEU A 32 -20.07 5.62 21.92
N ALA A 33 -20.97 5.34 20.97
CA ALA A 33 -22.13 4.48 21.22
C ALA A 33 -21.73 3.04 21.57
N LEU A 34 -20.70 2.50 20.90
CA LEU A 34 -20.12 1.19 21.22
C LEU A 34 -19.50 1.17 22.61
N ALA A 35 -18.71 2.18 22.97
CA ALA A 35 -18.09 2.27 24.28
C ALA A 35 -19.11 2.37 25.43
N VAL A 36 -20.20 3.14 25.22
CA VAL A 36 -21.30 3.23 26.20
C VAL A 36 -22.03 1.90 26.33
N LEU A 37 -22.25 1.20 25.22
CA LEU A 37 -22.92 -0.11 25.24
C LEU A 37 -22.09 -1.16 25.99
N GLU A 38 -20.78 -1.22 25.74
CA GLU A 38 -19.83 -2.09 26.46
C GLU A 38 -19.83 -1.81 27.96
N ALA A 39 -19.74 -0.54 28.35
CA ALA A 39 -19.77 -0.14 29.76
C ALA A 39 -21.10 -0.56 30.44
N ALA A 40 -22.23 -0.40 29.74
CA ALA A 40 -23.53 -0.82 30.26
C ALA A 40 -23.62 -2.35 30.43
N THR A 41 -23.04 -3.14 29.51
CA THR A 41 -23.02 -4.60 29.63
C THR A 41 -22.17 -5.07 30.80
N VAL A 42 -21.00 -4.47 31.04
CA VAL A 42 -20.15 -4.81 32.20
C VAL A 42 -20.84 -4.47 33.51
N TRP A 43 -21.56 -3.34 33.57
CA TRP A 43 -22.28 -2.92 34.77
C TRP A 43 -23.45 -3.85 35.11
N LEU A 44 -24.13 -4.38 34.08
CA LEU A 44 -25.21 -5.37 34.25
C LEU A 44 -24.69 -6.74 34.71
N ASP A 45 -23.51 -7.16 34.25
CA ASP A 45 -22.88 -8.43 34.66
C ASP A 45 -22.38 -8.39 36.11
N ALA A 46 -21.86 -7.23 36.55
CA ALA A 46 -21.43 -7.02 37.93
C ALA A 46 -22.57 -7.08 38.97
N GLY A 47 -23.83 -6.94 38.53
CA GLY A 47 -25.00 -6.95 39.40
C GLY A 47 -25.55 -8.34 39.72
N ILE A 48 -25.06 -9.41 39.10
CA ILE A 48 -25.55 -10.77 39.33
C ILE A 48 -24.65 -11.46 40.37
N PRO A 49 -25.07 -11.62 41.63
CA PRO A 49 -24.31 -12.40 42.60
C PRO A 49 -24.16 -13.82 42.06
N SER A 50 -22.90 -14.21 41.81
CA SER A 50 -22.54 -15.56 41.38
C SER A 50 -23.09 -16.55 42.40
N ARG A 51 -24.14 -17.28 42.00
CA ARG A 51 -24.75 -18.33 42.82
C ARG A 51 -23.67 -19.38 43.07
N ALA A 52 -23.28 -19.53 44.33
CA ALA A 52 -22.28 -20.49 44.77
C ALA A 52 -22.57 -21.88 44.17
N PRO A 53 -21.57 -22.57 43.60
CA PRO A 53 -21.77 -23.91 43.05
C PRO A 53 -22.19 -24.85 44.18
N ALA A 54 -23.42 -25.36 44.09
CA ALA A 54 -23.90 -26.42 44.95
C ALA A 54 -22.96 -27.63 44.79
N ALA A 55 -22.34 -28.03 45.90
CA ALA A 55 -21.45 -29.18 45.97
C ALA A 55 -22.11 -30.43 45.36
N ARG A 56 -21.52 -30.96 44.29
CA ARG A 56 -21.92 -32.25 43.73
C ARG A 56 -21.39 -33.37 44.64
N PRO A 57 -22.21 -34.40 44.95
CA PRO A 57 -21.72 -35.60 45.63
C PRO A 57 -20.80 -36.42 44.70
N PRO A 58 -19.86 -37.20 45.27
CA PRO A 58 -18.88 -37.98 44.51
C PRO A 58 -19.55 -39.18 43.83
N VAL A 59 -19.32 -39.33 42.52
CA VAL A 59 -19.72 -40.52 41.74
C VAL A 59 -18.52 -41.49 41.63
N PRO A 60 -18.71 -42.81 41.83
CA PRO A 60 -17.64 -43.79 41.76
C PRO A 60 -17.02 -43.91 40.37
N ARG A 61 -15.68 -43.98 40.32
CA ARG A 61 -14.89 -44.24 39.10
C ARG A 61 -14.99 -45.70 38.71
N THR A 62 -15.60 -45.99 37.57
CA THR A 62 -15.39 -47.26 36.86
C THR A 62 -14.25 -47.04 35.86
N ALA A 63 -13.16 -47.76 36.07
CA ALA A 63 -12.00 -47.80 35.20
C ALA A 63 -12.33 -48.57 33.91
N VAL A 64 -11.96 -48.02 32.76
CA VAL A 64 -11.80 -48.77 31.51
C VAL A 64 -10.45 -48.35 30.92
N PRO A 65 -9.47 -49.27 30.80
CA PRO A 65 -8.27 -49.05 30.02
C PRO A 65 -8.55 -49.39 28.54
N GLU A 66 -7.52 -49.26 27.72
CA GLU A 66 -7.36 -49.81 26.35
C GLU A 66 -7.44 -48.75 25.24
N LEU A 67 -6.30 -48.19 24.84
CA LEU A 67 -5.31 -48.76 23.91
C LEU A 67 -5.89 -48.85 22.48
N SER A 68 -5.50 -47.90 21.63
CA SER A 68 -4.96 -48.21 20.29
C SER A 68 -4.60 -46.92 19.55
N ARG A 69 -3.30 -46.72 19.47
CA ARG A 69 -2.60 -45.97 18.42
C ARG A 69 -2.66 -46.81 17.15
N PRO A 70 -2.75 -46.19 15.97
CA PRO A 70 -1.67 -46.42 15.01
C PRO A 70 -1.19 -45.15 14.33
N ALA A 71 0.07 -45.24 13.92
CA ALA A 71 0.82 -44.27 13.15
C ALA A 71 0.71 -44.56 11.64
N SER A 72 1.13 -43.55 10.85
CA SER A 72 1.53 -43.63 9.43
C SER A 72 0.35 -43.76 8.45
N VAL A 73 0.30 -43.06 7.31
CA VAL A 73 1.28 -43.10 6.21
C VAL A 73 1.28 -41.80 5.38
N SER A 74 2.47 -41.44 4.90
CA SER A 74 2.78 -40.49 3.82
C SER A 74 2.07 -40.77 2.49
N SER A 75 1.90 -39.74 1.65
CA SER A 75 1.87 -39.67 0.16
C SER A 75 0.87 -38.57 -0.28
N ALA A 76 1.08 -37.71 -1.28
CA ALA A 76 2.03 -37.69 -2.37
C ALA A 76 2.23 -36.27 -2.94
N SER A 77 3.42 -36.08 -3.50
CA SER A 77 3.81 -35.24 -4.64
C SER A 77 2.69 -34.70 -5.54
N SER A 78 2.78 -33.41 -5.87
CA SER A 78 2.50 -32.93 -7.22
C SER A 78 3.42 -31.78 -7.56
N ALA A 79 4.50 -32.15 -8.25
CA ALA A 79 5.26 -31.28 -9.12
C ALA A 79 4.41 -30.98 -10.36
N TYR A 80 4.26 -29.71 -10.73
CA TYR A 80 3.83 -29.35 -12.08
C TYR A 80 4.78 -28.30 -12.66
N SER A 81 5.64 -28.81 -13.54
CA SER A 81 6.05 -28.25 -14.82
C SER A 81 6.63 -26.83 -14.86
N ALA A 82 7.96 -26.80 -14.81
CA ALA A 82 8.76 -25.78 -15.49
C ALA A 82 8.56 -25.90 -17.02
N SER A 83 8.25 -24.78 -17.67
CA SER A 83 8.14 -24.65 -19.12
C SER A 83 9.40 -23.96 -19.67
N PRO A 84 10.12 -24.54 -20.64
CA PRO A 84 11.25 -23.88 -21.30
C PRO A 84 10.92 -23.34 -22.70
N ARG A 85 11.65 -22.26 -23.05
CA ARG A 85 11.94 -21.67 -24.39
C ARG A 85 10.88 -20.78 -25.06
N PRO A 86 11.25 -19.90 -26.04
CA PRO A 86 12.55 -19.80 -26.73
C PRO A 86 13.22 -18.41 -26.75
N ALA A 87 14.55 -18.44 -26.93
CA ALA A 87 15.39 -17.31 -27.29
C ALA A 87 15.04 -16.82 -28.70
N ALA A 88 14.87 -15.51 -28.85
CA ALA A 88 14.75 -14.84 -30.14
C ALA A 88 16.12 -14.26 -30.57
N PRO A 89 16.42 -14.25 -31.88
CA PRO A 89 17.75 -13.98 -32.42
C PRO A 89 18.13 -12.50 -32.46
N MET A 90 19.41 -12.25 -32.20
CA MET A 90 20.10 -10.98 -32.46
C MET A 90 20.09 -10.62 -33.95
N PRO A 91 19.90 -9.34 -34.31
CA PRO A 91 20.33 -8.82 -35.60
C PRO A 91 21.83 -8.49 -35.58
N SER A 92 22.55 -9.06 -36.55
CA SER A 92 23.96 -8.87 -36.84
C SER A 92 24.28 -7.43 -37.24
N GLN A 93 25.32 -6.85 -36.62
CA GLN A 93 26.00 -5.65 -37.10
C GLN A 93 27.09 -6.05 -38.11
N PRO A 94 27.15 -5.44 -39.30
CA PRO A 94 28.33 -5.49 -40.15
C PRO A 94 29.19 -4.22 -40.03
N GLY A 95 30.51 -4.41 -40.04
CA GLY A 95 31.44 -3.38 -40.54
C GLY A 95 32.57 -2.96 -39.60
N ALA A 96 33.47 -3.89 -39.26
CA ALA A 96 34.82 -3.53 -38.86
C ALA A 96 35.62 -3.15 -40.12
N THR A 97 36.15 -1.92 -40.17
CA THR A 97 37.30 -1.59 -41.03
C THR A 97 38.42 -1.11 -40.12
N THR A 98 39.44 -1.94 -40.05
CA THR A 98 40.71 -1.78 -39.34
C THR A 98 41.50 -0.63 -39.96
N SER A 99 41.98 0.30 -39.12
CA SER A 99 42.99 1.30 -39.49
C SER A 99 44.03 1.38 -38.36
N PRO A 100 45.32 1.06 -38.60
CA PRO A 100 46.34 1.08 -37.57
C PRO A 100 47.12 2.41 -37.58
N ARG A 101 47.09 3.17 -36.48
CA ARG A 101 48.08 4.24 -36.21
C ARG A 101 48.00 4.78 -34.76
N PRO A 102 49.02 5.50 -34.29
CA PRO A 102 50.23 5.01 -33.62
C PRO A 102 50.19 5.24 -32.09
N MET A 103 51.04 4.51 -31.36
CA MET A 103 51.25 4.64 -29.91
C MET A 103 51.53 6.09 -29.49
N ALA A 104 50.67 6.62 -28.62
CA ALA A 104 50.88 7.83 -27.83
C ALA A 104 50.75 7.47 -26.34
N PRO A 105 51.52 8.11 -25.45
CA PRO A 105 51.77 7.61 -24.09
C PRO A 105 50.52 7.64 -23.21
N ALA A 106 50.43 6.62 -22.36
CA ALA A 106 49.33 6.39 -21.42
C ALA A 106 49.08 7.62 -20.52
N PRO A 107 47.86 8.17 -20.46
CA PRO A 107 47.52 9.15 -19.44
C PRO A 107 47.38 8.42 -18.10
N THR A 108 48.14 8.90 -17.12
CA THR A 108 48.01 8.62 -15.70
C THR A 108 46.53 8.64 -15.32
N ARG A 109 46.03 7.48 -14.89
CA ARG A 109 44.67 7.30 -14.39
C ARG A 109 44.55 8.11 -13.11
N SER A 110 44.19 9.38 -13.22
CA SER A 110 43.66 10.13 -12.10
C SER A 110 42.41 9.41 -11.66
N GLU A 111 42.54 8.66 -10.57
CA GLU A 111 41.42 8.08 -9.84
C GLU A 111 40.57 9.25 -9.36
N THR A 112 39.61 9.64 -10.20
CA THR A 112 38.53 10.53 -9.82
C THR A 112 37.80 9.80 -8.70
N VAL A 113 38.13 10.18 -7.47
CA VAL A 113 37.28 9.92 -6.31
C VAL A 113 35.89 10.34 -6.75
N ILE A 114 35.00 9.37 -6.95
CA ILE A 114 33.60 9.61 -7.25
C ILE A 114 33.07 10.35 -6.03
N ALA A 115 33.07 11.68 -6.10
CA ALA A 115 32.37 12.51 -5.16
C ALA A 115 30.93 12.01 -5.20
N HIS A 116 30.51 11.34 -4.12
CA HIS A 116 29.13 10.96 -3.98
C HIS A 116 28.34 12.27 -4.07
N PRO A 117 27.42 12.42 -5.04
CA PRO A 117 26.60 13.61 -5.11
C PRO A 117 25.94 13.76 -3.75
N ALA A 118 26.03 14.97 -3.18
CA ALA A 118 25.50 15.25 -1.85
C ALA A 118 24.07 14.69 -1.77
N PRO A 119 23.74 13.94 -0.70
CA PRO A 119 22.44 13.31 -0.59
C PRO A 119 21.37 14.39 -0.72
N CYS A 120 20.52 14.23 -1.71
CA CYS A 120 19.40 15.13 -1.94
C CYS A 120 18.57 15.22 -0.66
N SER A 121 18.40 16.44 -0.14
CA SER A 121 17.63 16.63 1.09
C SER A 121 16.17 16.27 0.84
N ALA A 122 15.66 15.32 1.62
CA ALA A 122 14.27 14.88 1.50
C ALA A 122 13.32 16.04 1.83
N SER A 123 12.81 16.69 0.79
CA SER A 123 11.93 17.86 0.91
C SER A 123 10.52 17.50 0.43
N PRO A 124 9.47 17.96 1.11
CA PRO A 124 8.12 17.77 0.63
C PRO A 124 7.87 18.53 -0.67
N LEU A 125 7.33 17.83 -1.68
CA LEU A 125 7.00 18.42 -2.97
C LEU A 125 5.48 18.61 -3.05
N VAL A 126 5.05 19.77 -3.56
CA VAL A 126 3.63 20.08 -3.75
C VAL A 126 3.30 19.91 -5.25
N PRO A 127 2.60 18.84 -5.65
CA PRO A 127 2.15 18.70 -7.02
C PRO A 127 1.11 19.79 -7.34
N GLU A 128 1.36 20.54 -8.40
CA GLU A 128 0.48 21.61 -8.86
C GLU A 128 -0.59 21.06 -9.82
N GLU A 129 -0.19 20.08 -10.63
CA GLU A 129 -1.01 19.53 -11.70
C GLU A 129 -0.88 18.00 -11.75
N ALA A 130 -1.99 17.34 -12.06
CA ALA A 130 -2.11 15.90 -12.21
C ALA A 130 -2.85 15.57 -13.50
N ARG A 131 -2.18 14.80 -14.37
CA ARG A 131 -2.77 14.29 -15.60
C ARG A 131 -3.12 12.81 -15.45
N LEU A 132 -4.41 12.50 -15.60
CA LEU A 132 -4.93 11.15 -15.49
C LEU A 132 -4.78 10.42 -16.83
N ILE A 133 -4.05 9.30 -16.83
CA ILE A 133 -3.82 8.49 -18.05
C ILE A 133 -4.71 7.26 -17.99
N THR A 134 -5.79 7.29 -18.76
CA THR A 134 -6.77 6.20 -18.86
C THR A 134 -6.58 5.38 -20.14
N ARG A 135 -6.90 4.09 -20.08
CA ARG A 135 -6.94 3.18 -21.23
C ARG A 135 -8.02 2.13 -21.03
N GLY A 136 -8.99 2.10 -21.96
CA GLY A 136 -10.15 1.20 -21.88
C GLY A 136 -11.01 1.43 -20.63
N GLY A 137 -11.27 2.70 -20.30
CA GLY A 137 -12.07 3.07 -19.12
C GLY A 137 -11.39 2.85 -17.76
N ALA A 138 -10.14 2.36 -17.73
CA ALA A 138 -9.37 2.19 -16.50
C ALA A 138 -8.22 3.20 -16.42
N LEU A 139 -8.03 3.81 -15.26
CA LEU A 139 -6.86 4.62 -14.92
C LEU A 139 -5.64 3.71 -14.76
N ARG A 140 -4.65 3.90 -15.63
CA ARG A 140 -3.43 3.08 -15.70
C ARG A 140 -2.23 3.81 -15.10
N ALA A 141 -2.23 5.13 -15.18
CA ALA A 141 -1.14 5.94 -14.66
C ALA A 141 -1.62 7.36 -14.32
N VAL A 142 -0.81 8.05 -13.54
CA VAL A 142 -0.95 9.46 -13.20
C VAL A 142 0.39 10.12 -13.49
N ALA A 143 0.39 11.19 -14.26
CA ALA A 143 1.55 12.06 -14.38
C ALA A 143 1.36 13.26 -13.45
N LEU A 144 2.37 13.57 -12.66
CA LEU A 144 2.37 14.68 -11.71
C LEU A 144 3.38 15.72 -12.20
N SER A 145 3.03 16.99 -12.11
CA SER A 145 3.89 18.13 -12.44
C SER A 145 3.93 19.15 -11.31
N TRP A 146 5.10 19.75 -11.10
CA TRP A 146 5.35 20.81 -10.13
C TRP A 146 6.50 21.69 -10.60
N THR A 147 6.65 22.88 -10.00
CA THR A 147 7.80 23.75 -10.26
C THR A 147 9.09 23.10 -9.79
N ALA A 148 10.11 23.02 -10.66
CA ALA A 148 11.40 22.44 -10.33
C ALA A 148 12.19 23.38 -9.39
N ALA A 149 12.69 22.84 -8.28
CA ALA A 149 13.65 23.54 -7.42
C ALA A 149 15.07 23.44 -8.01
N ALA A 150 15.89 24.47 -7.77
CA ALA A 150 17.28 24.52 -8.27
C ALA A 150 18.16 23.40 -7.67
N ASP A 151 17.82 22.96 -6.47
CA ASP A 151 18.44 21.88 -5.69
C ASP A 151 17.53 20.63 -5.63
N GLY A 152 16.64 20.49 -6.62
CA GLY A 152 15.68 19.39 -6.70
C GLY A 152 16.34 18.02 -6.86
N CYS A 153 15.72 17.01 -6.27
CA CYS A 153 16.16 15.62 -6.37
C CYS A 153 15.85 15.04 -7.76
N ASP A 154 16.72 14.16 -8.25
CA ASP A 154 16.52 13.38 -9.48
C ASP A 154 15.45 12.28 -9.33
N THR A 155 15.06 12.00 -8.09
CA THR A 155 14.12 10.97 -7.69
C THR A 155 13.07 11.55 -6.75
N ALA A 156 11.87 10.98 -6.78
CA ALA A 156 10.80 11.32 -5.86
C ALA A 156 10.09 10.05 -5.40
N THR A 157 9.81 9.97 -4.10
CA THR A 157 8.93 8.94 -3.55
C THR A 157 7.48 9.42 -3.64
N VAL A 158 6.66 8.61 -4.31
CA VAL A 158 5.24 8.88 -4.51
C VAL A 158 4.40 7.79 -3.87
N VAL A 159 3.34 8.20 -3.17
CA VAL A 159 2.27 7.31 -2.71
C VAL A 159 0.98 7.75 -3.38
N VAL A 160 0.27 6.81 -3.98
CA VAL A 160 -1.04 7.08 -4.59
C VAL A 160 -2.07 6.15 -3.97
N ARG A 161 -3.13 6.73 -3.40
CA ARG A 161 -4.22 5.99 -2.77
C ARG A 161 -5.56 6.46 -3.31
N ARG A 162 -6.42 5.51 -3.67
CA ARG A 162 -7.82 5.82 -3.99
C ARG A 162 -8.69 5.76 -2.74
N ARG A 163 -9.55 6.76 -2.56
CA ARG A 163 -10.60 6.80 -1.55
C ARG A 163 -11.89 7.30 -2.19
N GLY A 164 -12.77 6.36 -2.58
CA GLY A 164 -13.99 6.69 -3.32
C GLY A 164 -13.68 7.28 -4.70
N GLY A 165 -14.22 8.47 -4.98
CA GLY A 165 -13.95 9.26 -6.18
C GLY A 165 -12.68 10.10 -6.13
N THR A 166 -11.89 10.02 -5.05
CA THR A 166 -10.70 10.86 -4.87
C THR A 166 -9.42 10.05 -4.91
N LEU A 167 -8.43 10.58 -5.60
CA LEU A 167 -7.07 10.10 -5.69
C LEU A 167 -6.16 10.96 -4.82
N GLN A 168 -5.74 10.42 -3.69
CA GLN A 168 -4.83 11.08 -2.76
C GLN A 168 -3.39 10.80 -3.19
N VAL A 169 -2.60 11.85 -3.32
CA VAL A 169 -1.21 11.80 -3.78
C VAL A 169 -0.30 12.40 -2.72
N TRP A 170 0.68 11.63 -2.23
CA TRP A 170 1.77 12.16 -1.40
C TRP A 170 3.05 12.12 -2.23
N LEU A 171 3.78 13.23 -2.28
CA LEU A 171 5.00 13.37 -3.07
C LEU A 171 6.11 13.93 -2.17
N HIS A 172 7.25 13.25 -2.16
CA HIS A 172 8.46 13.66 -1.43
C HIS A 172 9.67 13.55 -2.35
N GLY A 173 10.56 14.54 -2.29
CA GLY A 173 11.83 14.53 -3.00
C GLY A 173 12.82 13.55 -2.38
N GLY A 174 13.63 12.92 -3.22
CA GLY A 174 14.66 11.98 -2.83
C GLY A 174 14.14 10.57 -2.57
N THR A 175 15.05 9.70 -2.16
CA THR A 175 14.72 8.37 -1.63
C THR A 175 14.15 8.55 -0.23
N ALA A 176 12.83 8.50 -0.09
CA ALA A 176 12.22 8.69 1.22
C ALA A 176 12.73 7.68 2.28
N VAL A 177 12.54 8.09 3.54
CA VAL A 177 12.98 7.47 4.79
C VAL A 177 12.57 5.97 4.91
N PRO A 178 13.33 5.12 5.63
CA PRO A 178 13.10 3.67 5.77
C PRO A 178 11.65 3.23 6.08
N ASP A 179 10.86 4.00 6.83
CA ASP A 179 9.46 3.71 7.10
C ASP A 179 8.52 4.17 5.98
N HIS A 180 8.64 3.54 4.82
CA HIS A 180 7.76 3.81 3.70
C HIS A 180 6.34 3.35 4.02
N PRO A 181 5.32 4.23 3.93
CA PRO A 181 3.93 3.78 3.98
C PRO A 181 3.66 2.80 2.83
N ALA A 182 2.87 1.77 3.11
CA ALA A 182 2.56 0.72 2.13
C ALA A 182 2.10 1.32 0.79
N GLY A 183 2.76 0.92 -0.30
CA GLY A 183 2.46 1.41 -1.65
C GLY A 183 3.28 2.61 -2.12
N ALA A 184 4.26 3.07 -1.33
CA ALA A 184 5.23 4.06 -1.78
C ALA A 184 6.11 3.53 -2.92
N ARG A 185 6.46 4.41 -3.87
CA ARG A 185 7.31 4.08 -5.02
C ARG A 185 8.29 5.21 -5.28
N THR A 186 9.57 4.88 -5.33
CA THR A 186 10.61 5.82 -5.78
C THR A 186 10.63 5.82 -7.31
N LEU A 187 10.44 7.00 -7.90
CA LEU A 187 10.35 7.20 -9.34
C LEU A 187 11.33 8.28 -9.78
N PRO A 188 11.87 8.19 -11.00
CA PRO A 188 12.69 9.27 -11.55
C PRO A 188 11.85 10.52 -11.77
N VAL A 189 12.47 11.67 -11.56
CA VAL A 189 11.95 13.01 -11.85
C VAL A 189 12.59 13.49 -13.15
N ASN A 190 11.75 13.90 -14.10
CA ASN A 190 12.21 14.54 -15.33
C ASN A 190 11.96 16.04 -15.23
N VAL A 191 13.01 16.83 -15.36
CA VAL A 191 12.95 18.29 -15.32
C VAL A 191 13.10 18.83 -16.75
N ALA A 192 12.08 19.55 -17.22
CA ALA A 192 12.10 20.21 -18.52
C ALA A 192 11.43 21.58 -18.41
N GLY A 193 12.11 22.63 -18.91
CA GLY A 193 11.55 23.98 -18.96
C GLY A 193 11.17 24.57 -17.58
N GLY A 194 11.87 24.21 -16.51
CA GLY A 194 11.55 24.64 -15.14
C GLY A 194 10.41 23.86 -14.48
N THR A 195 9.84 22.87 -15.16
CA THR A 195 8.82 21.97 -14.60
C THR A 195 9.42 20.60 -14.33
N ALA A 196 9.28 20.13 -13.09
CA ALA A 196 9.58 18.77 -12.70
C ALA A 196 8.35 17.89 -12.88
N SER A 197 8.55 16.68 -13.37
CA SER A 197 7.46 15.74 -13.61
C SER A 197 7.84 14.30 -13.29
N THR A 198 6.87 13.51 -12.85
CA THR A 198 7.02 12.06 -12.69
C THR A 198 5.76 11.31 -13.07
N ARG A 199 5.89 10.03 -13.45
CA ARG A 199 4.77 9.20 -13.89
C ARG A 199 4.61 7.97 -13.00
N VAL A 200 3.52 7.93 -12.25
CA VAL A 200 3.15 6.80 -11.40
C VAL A 200 2.29 5.81 -12.19
N ARG A 201 2.76 4.57 -12.34
CA ARG A 201 1.94 3.48 -12.90
C ARG A 201 1.07 2.84 -11.82
N LEU A 202 -0.20 2.61 -12.12
CA LEU A 202 -1.14 1.97 -11.20
C LEU A 202 -1.27 0.50 -11.54
N VAL A 203 -0.95 -0.36 -10.58
CA VAL A 203 -1.05 -1.82 -10.70
C VAL A 203 -1.65 -2.33 -9.38
N PRO A 204 -2.86 -2.92 -9.40
CA PRO A 204 -3.74 -3.07 -10.57
C PRO A 204 -4.28 -1.70 -11.06
N PRO A 205 -4.76 -1.62 -12.32
CA PRO A 205 -5.46 -0.44 -12.83
C PRO A 205 -6.68 -0.09 -11.97
N LEU A 206 -6.94 1.20 -11.80
CA LEU A 206 -8.13 1.65 -11.09
C LEU A 206 -9.28 1.86 -12.08
N PRO A 207 -10.53 1.52 -11.74
CA PRO A 207 -11.67 1.87 -12.59
C PRO A 207 -11.74 3.40 -12.76
N GLY A 208 -11.69 3.87 -14.00
CA GLY A 208 -11.74 5.28 -14.36
C GLY A 208 -13.19 5.76 -14.38
N GLY A 209 -13.55 6.58 -13.41
CA GLY A 209 -14.78 7.37 -13.46
C GLY A 209 -14.47 8.77 -14.00
N THR A 210 -15.47 9.42 -14.59
CA THR A 210 -15.40 10.83 -15.00
C THR A 210 -15.22 11.77 -13.81
N ASP A 211 -15.60 11.32 -12.61
CA ASP A 211 -15.65 12.15 -11.41
C ASP A 211 -14.41 11.98 -10.51
N LEU A 212 -13.32 11.47 -11.09
CA LEU A 212 -12.10 11.26 -10.31
C LEU A 212 -11.42 12.61 -10.04
N THR A 213 -11.32 12.98 -8.76
CA THR A 213 -10.57 14.17 -8.31
C THR A 213 -9.18 13.77 -7.82
N ALA A 214 -8.16 14.58 -8.10
CA ALA A 214 -6.84 14.42 -7.49
C ALA A 214 -6.68 15.43 -6.34
N VAL A 215 -6.15 14.98 -5.20
CA VAL A 215 -5.86 15.84 -4.05
C VAL A 215 -4.48 15.52 -3.49
N ASP A 216 -3.82 16.53 -2.94
CA ASP A 216 -2.62 16.34 -2.14
C ASP A 216 -3.03 15.61 -0.84
N GLY A 217 -2.44 14.46 -0.59
CA GLY A 217 -2.73 13.63 0.57
C GLY A 217 -2.25 14.23 1.90
N ARG A 218 -1.32 15.21 1.87
CA ARG A 218 -0.86 15.93 3.07
C ARG A 218 -1.86 17.02 3.46
N THR A 219 -2.26 17.85 2.50
CA THR A 219 -3.05 19.06 2.77
C THR A 219 -4.54 18.89 2.51
N GLY A 220 -4.93 17.86 1.75
CA GLY A 220 -6.29 17.67 1.25
C GLY A 220 -6.70 18.66 0.15
N ARG A 221 -5.78 19.52 -0.31
CA ARG A 221 -6.07 20.50 -1.36
C ARG A 221 -6.23 19.82 -2.72
N PRO A 222 -7.15 20.29 -3.58
CA PRO A 222 -7.27 19.77 -4.93
C PRO A 222 -6.01 20.06 -5.74
N ILE A 223 -5.60 19.07 -6.53
CA ILE A 223 -4.56 19.21 -7.54
C ILE A 223 -5.27 19.46 -8.87
N ALA A 224 -4.81 20.45 -9.64
CA ALA A 224 -5.43 20.76 -10.92
C ALA A 224 -5.36 19.55 -11.86
N LEU A 225 -6.48 19.24 -12.52
CA LEU A 225 -6.56 18.14 -13.49
C LEU A 225 -6.44 18.67 -14.91
N ARG A 226 -5.66 17.99 -15.75
CA ARG A 226 -5.48 18.29 -17.17
C ARG A 226 -5.62 17.06 -18.06
#